data_AF-A0A7H8HI51-F1
#
_entry.id   AF-A0A7H8HI51-F1
#
_cell.length_a   1.000
_cell.length_b   1.000
_cell.length_c   1.000
_cell.angle_alpha   90.00
_cell.angle_beta   90.00
_cell.angle_gamma   90.00
#
_symmetry.space_group_name_H-M   'P 1'
#
loop_
_entity.id
_entity.type
_entity.pdbx_description
1 polymer ?
#
loop_
_entity_poly.entity_id
_entity_poly.type
_entity_poly.pdbx_seq_one_letter_code
_entity_poly.pdbx_strand_id
1 'polypeptide(L)'
;MLDLLEERGIKVLVSTHGRVYDPANPRDRRSLLEDAVDSEYESAKTSTRGRRTAAAQAAKGKPHGRLGFGWTRLYDPKTRELVEQLHHPDEAPLIEELFKRLDAGVSFRAIAADWEARDIVNDSGTPFSPQHLRRLAINPAYAGLREHNPNRRGKRPDAGPATLVDATWTGIVSKALYYRVFKKITDPERHTSRDGRARHLLSRIARCDPCGAFLIIIRAQKPKPLYSCQKHGCASIGEAALDEWATDVIVGWLMRDDVATWLRRSGEAEDEALAKIADKLAEARAELAKLRAALKSGAMSVETGMIVEPGLVERVKNLEQDEKDATTPSVLRPLVGLGERTFEAWEDTPIEAKRDVARTLFVPEILGELRLKPNPVRYQVAPVEDRVTTRKVDV
;
A
#
# COMPACT_ATOMS: atom_id res chain seq x y z
N MET A 1 20.63 -38.84 4.60
CA MET A 1 20.22 -39.04 6.01
C MET A 1 20.60 -40.42 6.49
N LEU A 2 20.16 -41.51 5.85
CA LEU A 2 20.52 -42.87 6.27
C LEU A 2 22.03 -43.14 6.24
N ASP A 3 22.76 -42.60 5.26
CA ASP A 3 24.24 -42.68 5.22
C ASP A 3 24.89 -42.08 6.46
N LEU A 4 24.39 -40.92 6.91
CA LEU A 4 24.90 -40.25 8.11
C LEU A 4 24.61 -41.05 9.39
N LEU A 5 23.49 -41.79 9.42
CA LEU A 5 23.15 -42.66 10.56
C LEU A 5 24.06 -43.89 10.59
N GLU A 6 24.33 -44.48 9.42
CA GLU A 6 25.26 -45.59 9.24
C GLU A 6 26.69 -45.21 9.65
N GLU A 7 27.22 -44.10 9.14
CA GLU A 7 28.56 -43.57 9.49
C GLU A 7 28.74 -43.35 11.00
N ARG A 8 27.66 -43.00 11.69
CA ARG A 8 27.66 -42.72 13.14
C ARG A 8 27.25 -43.91 14.00
N GLY A 9 26.95 -45.07 13.40
CA GLY A 9 26.50 -46.27 14.13
C GLY A 9 25.16 -46.07 14.85
N ILE A 10 24.31 -45.16 14.37
CA ILE A 10 23.03 -44.82 15.00
C ILE A 10 21.93 -45.71 14.41
N LYS A 11 21.22 -46.42 15.28
CA LYS A 11 20.07 -47.28 14.91
C LYS A 11 18.75 -46.51 15.00
N VAL A 12 17.76 -46.93 14.22
CA VAL A 12 16.46 -46.25 14.11
C VAL A 12 15.36 -47.12 14.71
N LEU A 13 14.71 -46.65 15.78
CA LEU A 13 13.50 -47.28 16.30
C LEU A 13 12.27 -46.76 15.54
N VAL A 14 11.60 -47.64 14.80
CA VAL A 14 10.33 -47.32 14.14
C VAL A 14 9.19 -47.80 15.05
N SER A 15 8.48 -46.86 15.66
CA SER A 15 7.46 -47.15 16.68
C SER A 15 6.28 -47.95 16.14
N THR A 16 5.86 -47.71 14.91
CA THR A 16 4.78 -48.47 14.24
C THR A 16 5.13 -49.93 14.00
N HIS A 17 6.42 -50.24 13.83
CA HIS A 17 6.92 -51.60 13.63
C HIS A 17 7.33 -52.27 14.94
N GLY A 18 7.46 -51.50 16.03
CA GLY A 18 7.93 -52.00 17.32
C GLY A 18 9.35 -52.58 17.29
N ARG A 19 10.17 -52.19 16.29
CA ARG A 19 11.49 -52.77 16.04
C ARG A 19 12.55 -51.71 15.75
N VAL A 20 13.78 -52.00 16.18
CA VAL A 20 14.99 -51.23 15.85
C VAL A 20 15.58 -51.74 14.53
N TYR A 21 15.84 -50.80 13.62
CA TYR A 21 16.47 -51.00 12.32
C TYR A 21 17.91 -50.54 12.36
N ASP A 22 18.81 -51.30 11.76
CA ASP A 22 20.22 -50.95 11.59
C ASP A 22 20.48 -50.46 10.15
N PRO A 23 20.77 -49.16 9.93
CA PRO A 23 21.08 -48.65 8.59
C PRO A 23 22.28 -49.31 7.90
N ALA A 24 23.20 -49.93 8.64
CA ALA A 24 24.33 -50.67 8.07
C ALA A 24 23.92 -52.07 7.54
N ASN A 25 22.77 -52.60 7.98
CA ASN A 25 22.23 -53.84 7.46
C ASN A 25 21.44 -53.56 6.16
N PRO A 26 21.83 -54.16 5.01
CA PRO A 26 21.18 -53.87 3.73
C PRO A 26 19.66 -54.10 3.70
N ARG A 27 19.15 -55.08 4.46
CA ARG A 27 17.72 -55.41 4.50
C ARG A 27 16.92 -54.40 5.32
N ASP A 28 17.47 -53.99 6.46
CA ASP A 28 16.85 -52.98 7.31
C ASP A 28 16.88 -51.61 6.63
N ARG A 29 18.00 -51.27 5.97
CA ARG A 29 18.15 -50.06 5.16
C ARG A 29 17.14 -49.99 4.01
N ARG A 30 16.98 -51.09 3.27
CA ARG A 30 15.97 -51.19 2.21
C ARG A 30 14.56 -50.95 2.75
N SER A 31 14.22 -51.57 3.88
CA SER A 31 12.89 -51.43 4.49
C SER A 31 12.61 -49.96 4.87
N LEU A 32 13.57 -49.28 5.50
CA LEU A 32 13.44 -47.85 5.85
C LEU A 32 13.26 -46.94 4.62
N LEU A 33 13.92 -47.26 3.50
CA LEU A 33 13.77 -46.51 2.25
C LEU A 33 12.40 -46.75 1.61
N GLU A 34 11.94 -47.99 1.56
CA GLU A 34 10.62 -48.36 1.04
C GLU A 34 9.52 -47.67 1.86
N ASP A 35 9.58 -47.74 3.20
CA ASP A 35 8.63 -47.05 4.09
C ASP A 35 8.62 -45.54 3.88
N ALA A 36 9.79 -44.93 3.66
CA ALA A 36 9.90 -43.50 3.39
C ALA A 36 9.23 -43.13 2.06
N VAL A 37 9.44 -43.93 1.01
CA VAL A 37 8.77 -43.75 -0.29
C VAL A 37 7.26 -43.89 -0.15
N ASP A 38 6.79 -44.91 0.56
CA ASP A 38 5.37 -45.14 0.79
C ASP A 38 4.74 -44.01 1.62
N SER A 39 5.46 -43.53 2.64
CA SER A 39 5.02 -42.41 3.48
C SER A 39 4.89 -41.10 2.70
N GLU A 40 5.86 -40.80 1.82
CA GLU A 40 5.80 -39.66 0.91
C GLU A 40 4.65 -39.81 -0.10
N TYR A 41 4.46 -41.01 -0.66
CA TYR A 41 3.39 -41.29 -1.60
C TYR A 41 2.00 -41.12 -0.97
N GLU A 42 1.76 -41.72 0.21
CA GLU A 42 0.48 -41.61 0.90
C GLU A 42 0.23 -40.18 1.41
N SER A 43 1.27 -39.44 1.79
CA SER A 43 1.18 -38.01 2.11
C SER A 43 0.78 -37.19 0.88
N ALA A 44 1.39 -37.44 -0.27
CA ALA A 44 1.08 -36.77 -1.54
C ALA A 44 -0.35 -37.08 -2.02
N LYS A 45 -0.79 -38.33 -1.89
CA LYS A 45 -2.14 -38.79 -2.22
C LYS A 45 -3.18 -38.16 -1.30
N THR A 46 -2.93 -38.15 0.01
CA THR A 46 -3.79 -37.51 1.01
C THR A 46 -3.90 -36.01 0.76
N SER A 47 -2.77 -35.34 0.50
CA SER A 47 -2.74 -33.92 0.11
C SER A 47 -3.57 -33.67 -1.15
N THR A 48 -3.43 -34.51 -2.19
CA THR A 48 -4.18 -34.37 -3.45
C THR A 48 -5.67 -34.59 -3.24
N ARG A 49 -6.07 -35.61 -2.47
CA ARG A 49 -7.47 -35.87 -2.10
C ARG A 49 -8.06 -34.72 -1.26
N GLY A 50 -7.29 -34.20 -0.31
CA GLY A 50 -7.67 -33.06 0.52
C GLY A 50 -7.89 -31.80 -0.32
N ARG A 51 -6.95 -31.48 -1.22
CA ARG A 51 -7.08 -30.35 -2.16
C ARG A 51 -8.27 -30.49 -3.08
N ARG A 52 -8.49 -31.69 -3.66
CA ARG A 52 -9.67 -31.98 -4.49
C ARG A 52 -10.97 -31.77 -3.72
N THR A 53 -11.02 -32.26 -2.48
CA THR A 53 -12.19 -32.10 -1.61
C THR A 53 -12.42 -30.63 -1.26
N ALA A 54 -11.36 -29.89 -0.89
CA ALA A 54 -11.44 -28.47 -0.59
C ALA A 54 -11.93 -27.64 -1.79
N ALA A 55 -11.45 -27.94 -3.00
CA ALA A 55 -11.90 -27.32 -4.23
C ALA A 55 -13.39 -27.65 -4.51
N ALA A 56 -13.79 -28.91 -4.36
CA ALA A 56 -15.18 -29.32 -4.55
C ALA A 56 -16.13 -28.67 -3.52
N GLN A 57 -15.73 -28.55 -2.26
CA GLN A 57 -16.51 -27.87 -1.23
C GLN A 57 -16.58 -26.37 -1.48
N ALA A 58 -15.48 -25.77 -1.93
CA ALA A 58 -15.49 -24.36 -2.30
C ALA A 58 -16.40 -24.07 -3.49
N ALA A 59 -16.38 -24.91 -4.54
CA ALA A 59 -17.29 -24.79 -5.68
C ALA A 59 -18.77 -24.91 -5.28
N LYS A 60 -19.06 -25.66 -4.20
CA LYS A 60 -20.40 -25.74 -3.59
C LYS A 60 -20.70 -24.59 -2.62
N GLY A 61 -19.85 -23.57 -2.51
CA GLY A 61 -20.05 -22.43 -1.62
C GLY A 61 -19.96 -22.77 -0.13
N LYS A 62 -19.41 -23.93 0.25
CA LYS A 62 -19.36 -24.36 1.65
C LYS A 62 -18.26 -23.62 2.44
N PRO A 63 -18.49 -23.32 3.73
CA PRO A 63 -17.52 -22.62 4.56
C PRO A 63 -16.26 -23.45 4.78
N HIS A 64 -15.13 -22.78 4.97
CA HIS A 64 -13.84 -23.41 5.22
C HIS A 64 -13.04 -22.63 6.26
N GLY A 65 -12.32 -23.34 7.12
CA GLY A 65 -11.44 -22.75 8.13
C GLY A 65 -12.17 -22.16 9.34
N ARG A 66 -11.45 -21.29 10.05
CA ARG A 66 -11.96 -20.59 11.25
C ARG A 66 -13.09 -19.64 10.89
N LEU A 67 -14.03 -19.50 11.82
CA LEU A 67 -15.11 -18.54 11.71
C LEU A 67 -14.54 -17.12 11.80
N GLY A 68 -15.06 -16.18 10.99
CA GLY A 68 -14.69 -14.78 11.12
C GLY A 68 -15.57 -14.06 12.15
N PHE A 69 -15.12 -12.88 12.56
CA PHE A 69 -15.89 -11.97 13.41
C PHE A 69 -17.24 -11.61 12.76
N GLY A 70 -18.33 -11.58 13.53
CA GLY A 70 -19.67 -11.31 13.00
C GLY A 70 -20.53 -12.53 12.72
N TRP A 71 -20.02 -13.75 12.94
CA TRP A 71 -20.74 -14.99 12.67
C TRP A 71 -20.77 -15.94 13.86
N THR A 72 -21.80 -16.77 13.90
CA THR A 72 -21.88 -17.96 14.75
C THR A 72 -22.19 -19.19 13.90
N ARG A 73 -21.82 -20.39 14.38
CA ARG A 73 -22.09 -21.66 13.68
C ARG A 73 -23.05 -22.50 14.49
N LEU A 74 -24.13 -22.92 13.85
CA LEU A 74 -25.06 -23.91 14.40
C LEU A 74 -24.61 -25.30 13.97
N TYR A 75 -24.38 -26.18 14.94
CA TYR A 75 -24.02 -27.57 14.70
C TYR A 75 -25.16 -28.49 15.09
N ASP A 76 -25.34 -29.57 14.34
CA ASP A 76 -26.28 -30.63 14.70
C ASP A 76 -25.80 -31.29 16.02
N PRO A 77 -26.66 -31.37 17.05
CA PRO A 77 -26.25 -31.89 18.36
C PRO A 77 -25.88 -33.37 18.35
N LYS A 78 -26.35 -34.16 17.36
CA LYS A 78 -26.08 -35.59 17.22
C LYS A 78 -24.93 -35.87 16.28
N THR A 79 -24.94 -35.28 15.08
CA THR A 79 -23.94 -35.59 14.04
C THR A 79 -22.70 -34.70 14.14
N ARG A 80 -22.78 -33.59 14.90
CA ARG A 80 -21.77 -32.50 14.95
C ARG A 80 -21.46 -31.90 13.58
N GLU A 81 -22.32 -32.14 12.60
CA GLU A 81 -22.20 -31.51 11.29
C GLU A 81 -22.59 -30.05 11.37
N LEU A 82 -21.92 -29.21 10.57
CA LEU A 82 -22.26 -27.82 10.47
C LEU A 82 -23.60 -27.68 9.72
N VAL A 83 -24.62 -27.19 10.42
CA VAL A 83 -25.96 -26.96 9.87
C VAL A 83 -25.97 -25.65 9.11
N GLU A 84 -25.62 -24.55 9.79
CA GLU A 84 -25.71 -23.21 9.22
C GLU A 84 -24.71 -22.25 9.86
N GLN A 85 -24.33 -21.22 9.11
CA GLN A 85 -23.58 -20.07 9.60
C GLN A 85 -24.51 -18.86 9.68
N LEU A 86 -24.79 -18.42 10.91
CA LEU A 86 -25.71 -17.33 11.21
C LEU A 86 -24.95 -16.06 11.58
N HIS A 87 -25.64 -14.92 11.52
CA HIS A 87 -25.12 -13.64 11.96
C HIS A 87 -25.06 -13.63 13.49
N HIS A 88 -23.93 -13.24 14.06
CA HIS A 88 -23.82 -13.07 15.50
C HIS A 88 -24.61 -11.81 15.91
N PRO A 89 -25.47 -11.87 16.95
CA PRO A 89 -26.34 -10.75 17.32
C PRO A 89 -25.59 -9.44 17.61
N ASP A 90 -24.48 -9.51 18.35
CA ASP A 90 -23.72 -8.30 18.72
C ASP A 90 -22.62 -7.91 17.71
N GLU A 91 -21.93 -8.89 17.10
CA GLU A 91 -20.80 -8.62 16.22
C GLU A 91 -21.20 -8.31 14.77
N ALA A 92 -22.29 -8.90 14.25
CA ALA A 92 -22.72 -8.67 12.88
C ALA A 92 -23.11 -7.20 12.63
N PRO A 93 -23.85 -6.51 13.53
CA PRO A 93 -24.11 -5.08 13.39
C PRO A 93 -22.85 -4.22 13.29
N LEU A 94 -21.77 -4.60 13.97
CA LEU A 94 -20.48 -3.88 13.88
C LEU A 94 -19.87 -4.01 12.48
N ILE A 95 -19.97 -5.19 11.85
CA ILE A 95 -19.54 -5.36 10.46
C ILE A 95 -20.39 -4.49 9.52
N GLU A 96 -21.72 -4.46 9.69
CA GLU A 96 -22.56 -3.56 8.89
C GLU A 96 -22.16 -2.09 9.06
N GLU A 97 -21.93 -1.67 10.30
CA GLU A 97 -21.47 -0.32 10.63
C GLU A 97 -20.14 0.00 9.95
N LEU A 98 -19.17 -0.92 10.00
CA LEU A 98 -17.88 -0.80 9.33
C LEU A 98 -18.05 -0.51 7.83
N PHE A 99 -18.84 -1.32 7.13
CA PHE A 99 -19.06 -1.14 5.69
C PHE A 99 -19.80 0.17 5.37
N LYS A 100 -20.85 0.52 6.13
CA LYS A 100 -21.60 1.78 5.94
C LYS A 100 -20.70 3.01 6.14
N ARG A 101 -19.87 3.02 7.20
CA ARG A 101 -18.93 4.11 7.49
C ARG A 101 -17.82 4.22 6.44
N LEU A 102 -17.30 3.09 5.94
CA LEU A 102 -16.33 3.09 4.86
C LEU A 102 -16.93 3.59 3.54
N ASP A 103 -18.18 3.23 3.24
CA ASP A 103 -18.87 3.75 2.05
C ASP A 103 -19.09 5.28 2.18
N ALA A 104 -19.37 5.78 3.38
CA ALA A 104 -19.44 7.21 3.69
C ALA A 104 -18.07 7.94 3.73
N GLY A 105 -16.95 7.23 3.53
CA GLY A 105 -15.61 7.82 3.47
C GLY A 105 -14.90 8.02 4.81
N VAL A 106 -15.43 7.47 5.91
CA VAL A 106 -14.77 7.48 7.21
C VAL A 106 -13.50 6.63 7.14
N SER A 107 -12.39 7.14 7.68
CA SER A 107 -11.11 6.44 7.64
C SER A 107 -11.05 5.24 8.60
N PHE A 108 -10.31 4.18 8.25
CA PHE A 108 -10.06 3.04 9.15
C PHE A 108 -9.52 3.44 10.53
N ARG A 109 -8.71 4.50 10.61
CA ARG A 109 -8.17 5.00 11.89
C ARG A 109 -9.27 5.58 12.78
N ALA A 110 -10.19 6.34 12.20
CA ALA A 110 -11.31 6.91 12.93
C ALA A 110 -12.27 5.82 13.42
N ILE A 111 -12.52 4.78 12.61
CA ILE A 111 -13.35 3.65 13.01
C ILE A 111 -12.67 2.84 14.13
N ALA A 112 -11.38 2.54 13.97
CA ALA A 112 -10.61 1.82 15.00
C ALA A 112 -10.60 2.55 16.35
N ALA A 113 -10.34 3.85 16.35
CA ALA A 113 -10.33 4.66 17.58
C ALA A 113 -11.73 4.72 18.24
N ASP A 114 -12.78 4.78 17.44
CA ASP A 114 -14.17 4.76 17.93
C ASP A 114 -14.58 3.37 18.48
N TRP A 115 -14.12 2.28 17.86
CA TRP A 115 -14.34 0.93 18.38
C TRP A 115 -13.58 0.69 19.68
N GLU A 116 -12.34 1.20 19.76
CA GLU A 116 -11.53 1.15 20.98
C GLU A 116 -12.17 1.97 22.12
N ALA A 117 -12.72 3.15 21.83
CA ALA A 117 -13.46 3.96 22.81
C ALA A 117 -14.77 3.30 23.30
N ARG A 118 -15.30 2.32 22.55
CA ARG A 118 -16.47 1.50 22.92
C ARG A 118 -16.08 0.14 23.52
N ASP A 119 -14.80 -0.07 23.84
CA ASP A 119 -14.26 -1.32 24.37
C ASP A 119 -14.53 -2.55 23.48
N ILE A 120 -14.64 -2.35 22.16
CA ILE A 120 -14.85 -3.42 21.19
C ILE A 120 -13.52 -4.10 20.87
N VAL A 121 -13.43 -5.39 21.18
CA VAL A 121 -12.23 -6.22 20.99
C VAL A 121 -12.46 -7.36 19.99
N ASN A 122 -11.37 -7.86 19.40
CA ASN A 122 -11.40 -9.05 18.54
C ASN A 122 -11.37 -10.35 19.36
N ASP A 123 -11.45 -11.50 18.67
CA ASP A 123 -11.40 -12.86 19.26
C ASP A 123 -10.19 -13.13 20.18
N SER A 124 -9.11 -12.35 20.05
CA SER A 124 -7.90 -12.46 20.88
C SER A 124 -7.90 -11.48 22.08
N GLY A 125 -9.01 -10.77 22.32
CA GLY A 125 -9.14 -9.77 23.39
C GLY A 125 -8.37 -8.48 23.13
N THR A 126 -7.99 -8.19 21.89
CA THR A 126 -7.22 -6.98 21.54
C THR A 126 -8.05 -6.00 20.72
N PRO A 127 -7.81 -4.66 20.86
CA PRO A 127 -8.49 -3.66 20.05
C PRO A 127 -8.26 -3.85 18.54
N PHE A 128 -9.22 -3.42 17.73
CA PHE A 128 -9.13 -3.53 16.28
C PHE A 128 -8.17 -2.48 15.70
N SER A 129 -7.03 -2.93 15.17
CA SER A 129 -6.16 -2.04 14.39
C SER A 129 -6.76 -1.67 13.02
N PRO A 130 -6.37 -0.53 12.41
CA PRO A 130 -6.78 -0.17 11.06
C PRO A 130 -6.49 -1.26 10.02
N GLN A 131 -5.39 -2.00 10.20
CA GLN A 131 -5.01 -3.10 9.32
C GLN A 131 -5.95 -4.31 9.49
N HIS A 132 -6.44 -4.55 10.71
CA HIS A 132 -7.41 -5.60 10.98
C HIS A 132 -8.75 -5.25 10.32
N LEU A 133 -9.26 -4.03 10.53
CA LEU A 133 -10.47 -3.54 9.86
C LEU A 133 -10.37 -3.60 8.34
N ARG A 134 -9.20 -3.26 7.78
CA ARG A 134 -8.95 -3.39 6.34
C ARG A 134 -9.08 -4.84 5.85
N ARG A 135 -8.60 -5.82 6.63
CA ARG A 135 -8.73 -7.25 6.29
C ARG A 135 -10.19 -7.70 6.33
N LEU A 136 -10.98 -7.21 7.27
CA LEU A 136 -12.42 -7.47 7.31
C LEU A 136 -13.12 -6.88 6.07
N ALA A 137 -12.85 -5.62 5.75
CA ALA A 137 -13.50 -4.91 4.65
C ALA A 137 -13.23 -5.49 3.25
N ILE A 138 -12.11 -6.18 3.05
CA ILE A 138 -11.79 -6.87 1.79
C ILE A 138 -12.16 -8.35 1.78
N ASN A 139 -12.74 -8.88 2.86
CA ASN A 139 -13.08 -10.29 2.95
C ASN A 139 -14.43 -10.54 2.25
N PRO A 140 -14.47 -11.28 1.13
CA PRO A 140 -15.69 -11.52 0.36
C PRO A 140 -16.73 -12.33 1.14
N ALA A 141 -16.34 -13.04 2.19
CA ALA A 141 -17.29 -13.80 3.02
C ALA A 141 -18.39 -12.92 3.62
N TYR A 142 -18.10 -11.64 3.93
CA TYR A 142 -19.10 -10.70 4.45
C TYR A 142 -20.19 -10.34 3.43
N ALA A 143 -19.94 -10.55 2.14
CA ALA A 143 -20.90 -10.38 1.06
C ALA A 143 -21.61 -11.69 0.66
N GLY A 144 -21.41 -12.78 1.42
CA GLY A 144 -21.94 -14.09 1.06
C GLY A 144 -21.20 -14.71 -0.14
N LEU A 145 -19.91 -14.43 -0.28
CA LEU A 145 -19.07 -14.96 -1.36
C LEU A 145 -17.97 -15.86 -0.79
N ARG A 146 -17.76 -17.00 -1.44
CA ARG A 146 -16.73 -17.99 -1.10
C ARG A 146 -15.53 -17.83 -2.04
N GLU A 147 -14.38 -17.44 -1.46
CA GLU A 147 -13.12 -17.30 -2.21
C GLU A 147 -12.25 -18.56 -2.14
N HIS A 148 -11.96 -19.19 -3.27
CA HIS A 148 -11.02 -20.31 -3.35
C HIS A 148 -9.79 -19.95 -4.17
N ASN A 149 -8.62 -20.11 -3.56
CA ASN A 149 -7.36 -19.99 -4.24
C ASN A 149 -6.62 -21.35 -4.21
N PRO A 150 -6.53 -22.07 -5.33
CA PRO A 150 -5.91 -23.39 -5.39
C PRO A 150 -4.38 -23.35 -5.24
N ASN A 151 -3.76 -22.19 -5.49
CA ASN A 151 -2.31 -21.99 -5.49
C ASN A 151 -1.80 -21.42 -4.15
N ARG A 152 -2.69 -21.09 -3.21
CA ARG A 152 -2.31 -20.55 -1.91
C ARG A 152 -1.67 -21.63 -1.04
N ARG A 153 -0.34 -21.59 -0.94
CA ARG A 153 0.46 -22.46 -0.04
C ARG A 153 1.03 -21.63 1.11
N GLY A 154 0.62 -21.92 2.35
CA GLY A 154 1.10 -21.23 3.54
C GLY A 154 0.85 -19.71 3.51
N LYS A 155 1.81 -18.93 4.03
CA LYS A 155 1.74 -17.46 4.10
C LYS A 155 2.22 -16.76 2.82
N ARG A 156 2.20 -17.40 1.65
CA ARG A 156 2.64 -16.77 0.39
C ARG A 156 1.72 -15.59 0.02
N PRO A 157 2.27 -14.38 -0.23
CA PRO A 157 1.49 -13.17 -0.53
C PRO A 157 0.79 -13.22 -1.90
N ASP A 158 1.33 -13.98 -2.84
CA ASP A 158 1.07 -13.97 -4.27
C ASP A 158 0.57 -15.34 -4.73
N ALA A 159 -0.60 -15.73 -4.24
CA ALA A 159 -1.18 -17.03 -4.54
C ALA A 159 -1.85 -17.11 -5.93
N GLY A 160 -1.63 -16.17 -6.84
CA GLY A 160 -2.33 -16.15 -8.15
C GLY A 160 -3.85 -15.94 -8.04
N PRO A 161 -4.61 -16.14 -9.14
CA PRO A 161 -6.02 -15.78 -9.20
C PRO A 161 -6.87 -16.64 -8.25
N ALA A 162 -7.77 -15.97 -7.53
CA ALA A 162 -8.77 -16.62 -6.69
C ALA A 162 -10.13 -16.66 -7.40
N THR A 163 -10.86 -17.76 -7.25
CA THR A 163 -12.23 -17.90 -7.76
C THR A 163 -13.21 -17.49 -6.67
N LEU A 164 -14.16 -16.63 -7.02
CA LEU A 164 -15.29 -16.25 -6.16
C LEU A 164 -16.53 -16.99 -6.64
N VAL A 165 -17.21 -17.67 -5.73
CA VAL A 165 -18.53 -18.28 -5.98
C VAL A 165 -19.51 -17.85 -4.90
N ASP A 166 -20.80 -18.02 -5.16
CA ASP A 166 -21.82 -17.75 -4.14
C ASP A 166 -21.67 -18.73 -2.98
N ALA A 167 -21.69 -18.18 -1.77
CA ALA A 167 -21.60 -18.95 -0.56
C ALA A 167 -22.97 -19.52 -0.16
N THR A 168 -22.93 -20.58 0.65
CA THR A 168 -24.12 -21.17 1.27
C THR A 168 -24.68 -20.34 2.41
N TRP A 169 -23.92 -19.38 2.94
CA TRP A 169 -24.34 -18.49 4.01
C TRP A 169 -24.76 -17.12 3.47
N THR A 170 -25.71 -16.50 4.15
CA THR A 170 -26.14 -15.12 3.86
C THR A 170 -25.06 -14.13 4.27
N GLY A 171 -24.67 -13.23 3.36
CA GLY A 171 -23.75 -12.13 3.67
C GLY A 171 -24.31 -11.19 4.74
N ILE A 172 -23.44 -10.67 5.60
CA ILE A 172 -23.80 -9.60 6.55
C ILE A 172 -24.09 -8.30 5.80
N VAL A 173 -23.40 -8.08 4.68
CA VAL A 173 -23.61 -6.92 3.80
C VAL A 173 -24.02 -7.37 2.41
N SER A 174 -24.71 -6.49 1.68
CA SER A 174 -25.05 -6.76 0.28
C SER A 174 -23.80 -6.80 -0.60
N LYS A 175 -23.83 -7.64 -1.65
CA LYS A 175 -22.75 -7.72 -2.65
C LYS A 175 -22.44 -6.34 -3.25
N ALA A 176 -23.46 -5.52 -3.51
CA ALA A 176 -23.30 -4.17 -4.03
C ALA A 176 -22.51 -3.25 -3.08
N LEU A 177 -22.84 -3.24 -1.78
CA LEU A 177 -22.11 -2.45 -0.78
C LEU A 177 -20.67 -2.93 -0.66
N TYR A 178 -20.46 -4.24 -0.61
CA TYR A 178 -19.13 -4.83 -0.59
C TYR A 178 -18.28 -4.40 -1.79
N TYR A 179 -18.78 -4.53 -3.03
CA TYR A 179 -17.99 -4.15 -4.21
C TYR A 179 -17.70 -2.65 -4.29
N ARG A 180 -18.61 -1.77 -3.84
CA ARG A 180 -18.32 -0.33 -3.76
C ARG A 180 -17.17 -0.03 -2.80
N VAL A 181 -17.23 -0.61 -1.60
CA VAL A 181 -16.19 -0.44 -0.57
C VAL A 181 -14.88 -1.08 -1.01
N PHE A 182 -14.93 -2.30 -1.58
CA PHE A 182 -13.77 -3.00 -2.11
C PHE A 182 -13.07 -2.16 -3.17
N LYS A 183 -13.81 -1.66 -4.18
CA LYS A 183 -13.28 -0.76 -5.22
C LYS A 183 -12.60 0.46 -4.61
N LYS A 184 -13.27 1.17 -3.68
CA LYS A 184 -12.70 2.34 -2.96
C LYS A 184 -11.39 2.02 -2.23
N ILE A 185 -11.18 0.77 -1.82
CA ILE A 185 -10.04 0.36 -1.01
C ILE A 185 -8.88 -0.17 -1.88
N THR A 186 -9.18 -0.92 -2.95
CA THR A 186 -8.19 -1.64 -3.77
C THR A 186 -7.85 -0.95 -5.08
N ASP A 187 -8.49 0.18 -5.40
CA ASP A 187 -8.19 0.98 -6.57
C ASP A 187 -6.67 1.33 -6.63
N PRO A 188 -5.94 0.89 -7.67
CA PRO A 188 -4.51 1.15 -7.79
C PRO A 188 -4.20 2.63 -8.04
N GLU A 189 -5.15 3.41 -8.58
CA GLU A 189 -5.03 4.86 -8.75
C GLU A 189 -5.33 5.63 -7.46
N ARG A 190 -5.69 4.91 -6.38
CA ARG A 190 -5.98 5.52 -5.09
C ARG A 190 -4.73 6.15 -4.49
N HIS A 191 -4.66 7.47 -4.58
CA HIS A 191 -3.72 8.29 -3.82
C HIS A 191 -4.06 8.21 -2.32
N THR A 192 -3.32 7.38 -1.58
CA THR A 192 -3.47 7.25 -0.11
C THR A 192 -2.90 8.44 0.66
N SER A 193 -2.11 9.29 0.00
CA SER A 193 -1.73 10.62 0.46
C SER A 193 -2.73 11.63 -0.09
N ARG A 194 -3.44 12.32 0.80
CA ARG A 194 -4.10 13.57 0.44
C ARG A 194 -3.03 14.63 0.21
N ASP A 195 -3.11 15.32 -0.92
CA ASP A 195 -2.46 16.62 -1.09
C ASP A 195 -3.09 17.57 -0.05
N GLY A 196 -2.27 18.35 0.67
CA GLY A 196 -2.74 19.23 1.77
C GLY A 196 -2.37 18.83 3.21
N ARG A 197 -1.54 17.79 3.42
CA ARG A 197 -1.04 17.39 4.76
C ARG A 197 0.46 17.09 4.79
N ALA A 198 1.19 17.68 3.85
CA ALA A 198 2.61 17.41 3.76
C ALA A 198 3.34 18.12 4.90
N ARG A 199 3.60 17.40 5.99
CA ARG A 199 4.16 17.98 7.23
C ARG A 199 5.67 18.12 7.26
N HIS A 200 6.38 17.43 6.37
CA HIS A 200 7.82 17.20 6.49
C HIS A 200 8.47 17.54 5.15
N LEU A 201 9.55 18.32 5.15
CA LEU A 201 10.12 18.90 3.95
C LEU A 201 10.53 17.83 2.92
N LEU A 202 11.25 16.80 3.34
CA LEU A 202 11.92 15.89 2.40
C LEU A 202 11.23 14.53 2.25
N SER A 203 10.08 14.33 2.90
CA SER A 203 9.36 13.06 2.82
C SER A 203 8.90 12.78 1.39
N ARG A 204 9.29 11.62 0.86
CA ARG A 204 9.11 11.23 -0.56
C ARG A 204 9.78 12.16 -1.59
N ILE A 205 10.78 12.92 -1.15
CA ILE A 205 11.67 13.70 -2.04
C ILE A 205 13.07 13.08 -1.97
N ALA A 206 13.62 13.02 -0.76
CA ALA A 206 14.89 12.36 -0.50
C ALA A 206 14.82 10.85 -0.77
N ARG A 207 15.91 10.28 -1.28
CA ARG A 207 16.03 8.86 -1.61
C ARG A 207 17.14 8.18 -0.81
N CYS A 208 16.97 6.89 -0.57
CA CYS A 208 18.01 6.03 -0.02
C CYS A 208 19.06 5.75 -1.09
N ASP A 209 20.33 5.93 -0.76
CA ASP A 209 21.45 5.67 -1.68
C ASP A 209 21.58 4.16 -2.01
N PRO A 210 21.63 3.22 -1.02
CA PRO A 210 21.75 1.79 -1.29
C PRO A 210 20.66 1.15 -2.18
N CYS A 211 19.40 1.58 -2.05
CA CYS A 211 18.27 0.85 -2.66
C CYS A 211 17.35 1.71 -3.53
N GLY A 212 17.61 3.01 -3.63
CA GLY A 212 16.84 3.95 -4.44
C GLY A 212 15.43 4.31 -3.95
N ALA A 213 14.93 3.63 -2.91
CA ALA A 213 13.60 3.87 -2.36
C ALA A 213 13.51 5.25 -1.68
N PHE A 214 12.30 5.80 -1.61
CA PHE A 214 12.04 7.06 -0.91
C PHE A 214 12.31 6.97 0.59
N LEU A 215 12.72 8.11 1.17
CA LEU A 215 12.72 8.31 2.61
C LEU A 215 11.33 8.78 3.07
N ILE A 216 10.86 8.19 4.16
CA ILE A 216 9.62 8.57 4.84
C ILE A 216 9.91 8.90 6.30
N ILE A 217 9.07 9.73 6.93
CA ILE A 217 9.16 9.95 8.37
C ILE A 217 8.61 8.74 9.10
N ILE A 218 9.41 8.20 10.02
CA ILE A 218 8.94 7.28 11.05
C ILE A 218 9.00 7.99 12.41
N ARG A 219 7.96 7.78 13.22
CA ARG A 219 7.93 8.25 14.61
C ARG A 219 8.48 7.15 15.48
N ALA A 220 9.71 7.30 15.94
CA ALA A 220 10.23 6.47 17.03
C ALA A 220 9.53 6.88 18.34
N GLN A 221 9.29 5.92 19.24
CA GLN A 221 8.98 6.23 20.64
C GLN A 221 10.25 6.81 21.28
N LYS A 222 10.41 8.14 21.26
CA LYS A 222 11.61 8.91 21.67
C LYS A 222 12.94 8.29 21.18
N PRO A 223 13.63 8.92 20.20
CA PRO A 223 13.77 10.37 20.04
C PRO A 223 12.91 10.94 18.91
N LYS A 224 13.13 12.23 18.59
CA LYS A 224 12.52 13.05 17.53
C LYS A 224 12.27 12.27 16.21
N PRO A 225 11.29 12.69 15.39
CA PRO A 225 11.02 12.06 14.09
C PRO A 225 12.28 11.96 13.22
N LEU A 226 12.32 10.90 12.43
CA LEU A 226 13.48 10.58 11.61
C LEU A 226 13.06 10.16 10.21
N TYR A 227 13.83 10.58 9.22
CA TYR A 227 13.73 10.07 7.86
C TYR A 227 14.32 8.67 7.83
N SER A 228 13.56 7.70 7.34
CA SER A 228 13.99 6.31 7.16
C SER A 228 13.64 5.81 5.79
N CYS A 229 14.52 4.97 5.22
CA CYS A 229 14.24 4.22 4.01
C CYS A 229 12.94 3.42 4.15
N GLN A 230 11.98 3.67 3.25
CA GLN A 230 10.66 3.04 3.29
C GLN A 230 10.69 1.53 3.02
N LYS A 231 11.63 1.06 2.18
CA LYS A 231 11.60 -0.31 1.64
C LYS A 231 12.29 -1.32 2.54
N HIS A 232 13.52 -1.02 2.94
CA HIS A 232 14.41 -1.97 3.63
C HIS A 232 15.02 -1.41 4.92
N GLY A 233 14.73 -0.15 5.28
CA GLY A 233 15.34 0.48 6.45
C GLY A 233 16.87 0.66 6.36
N CYS A 234 17.44 0.72 5.15
CA CYS A 234 18.90 0.76 4.95
C CYS A 234 19.61 1.97 5.59
N ALA A 235 18.93 3.11 5.63
CA ALA A 235 19.48 4.36 6.13
C ALA A 235 18.40 5.15 6.86
N SER A 236 18.81 5.80 7.95
CA SER A 236 17.98 6.69 8.74
C SER A 236 18.77 7.89 9.26
N ILE A 237 18.11 9.04 9.38
CA ILE A 237 18.69 10.29 9.89
C ILE A 237 17.61 11.12 10.57
N GLY A 238 17.99 11.93 11.57
CA GLY A 238 17.05 12.83 12.25
C GLY A 238 16.44 13.85 11.28
N GLU A 239 15.15 14.16 11.45
CA GLU A 239 14.44 15.10 10.57
C GLU A 239 15.11 16.47 10.52
N ALA A 240 15.38 17.08 11.68
CA ALA A 240 15.96 18.41 11.77
C ALA A 240 17.30 18.54 11.04
N ALA A 241 18.20 17.56 11.22
CA ALA A 241 19.53 17.60 10.61
C ALA A 241 19.47 17.55 9.08
N LEU A 242 18.55 16.75 8.52
CA LEU A 242 18.41 16.65 7.07
C LEU A 242 17.66 17.86 6.47
N ASP A 243 16.65 18.36 7.18
CA ASP A 243 15.87 19.54 6.75
C ASP A 243 16.70 20.83 6.79
N GLU A 244 17.57 21.00 7.80
CA GLU A 244 18.52 22.11 7.92
C GLU A 244 19.51 22.10 6.76
N TRP A 245 20.20 20.97 6.55
CA TRP A 245 21.12 20.81 5.42
C TRP A 245 20.46 21.09 4.06
N ALA A 246 19.25 20.57 3.84
CA ALA A 246 18.54 20.79 2.59
C ALA A 246 18.09 22.25 2.41
N THR A 247 17.70 22.91 3.50
CA THR A 247 17.34 24.33 3.51
C THR A 247 18.54 25.18 3.11
N ASP A 248 19.72 24.93 3.69
CA ASP A 248 20.94 25.66 3.36
C ASP A 248 21.31 25.52 1.88
N VAL A 249 21.22 24.30 1.33
CA VAL A 249 21.49 24.05 -0.08
C VAL A 249 20.47 24.74 -0.99
N ILE A 250 19.18 24.69 -0.65
CA ILE A 250 18.11 25.35 -1.42
C ILE A 250 18.28 26.86 -1.41
N VAL A 251 18.40 27.46 -0.21
CA VAL A 251 18.52 28.92 -0.05
C VAL A 251 19.81 29.41 -0.69
N GLY A 252 20.94 28.72 -0.47
CA GLY A 252 22.22 29.05 -1.09
C GLY A 252 22.17 29.01 -2.63
N TRP A 253 21.39 28.09 -3.21
CA TRP A 253 21.17 28.07 -4.66
C TRP A 253 20.28 29.22 -5.15
N LEU A 254 19.19 29.53 -4.44
CA LEU A 254 18.26 30.62 -4.77
C LEU A 254 18.89 32.01 -4.65
N MET A 255 19.90 32.17 -3.79
CA MET A 255 20.64 33.42 -3.61
C MET A 255 21.60 33.76 -4.75
N ARG A 256 21.82 32.87 -5.73
CA ARG A 256 22.77 33.13 -6.81
C ARG A 256 22.19 34.06 -7.88
N ASP A 257 22.97 35.06 -8.29
CA ASP A 257 22.53 36.06 -9.29
C ASP A 257 22.29 35.47 -10.70
N ASP A 258 23.05 34.44 -11.07
CA ASP A 258 22.90 33.74 -12.35
C ASP A 258 21.58 32.95 -12.42
N VAL A 259 21.21 32.31 -11.32
CA VAL A 259 19.92 31.63 -11.13
C VAL A 259 18.77 32.62 -11.20
N ALA A 260 18.91 33.77 -10.54
CA ALA A 260 17.88 34.81 -10.55
C ALA A 260 17.63 35.38 -11.96
N THR A 261 18.69 35.53 -12.74
CA THR A 261 18.61 35.99 -14.14
C THR A 261 18.01 34.91 -15.04
N TRP A 262 18.40 33.65 -14.86
CA TRP A 262 17.87 32.51 -15.62
C TRP A 262 16.36 32.32 -15.40
N LEU A 263 15.89 32.33 -14.15
CA LEU A 263 14.47 32.15 -13.82
C LEU A 263 13.58 33.30 -14.32
N ARG A 264 14.07 34.54 -14.32
CA ARG A 264 13.34 35.70 -14.88
C ARG A 264 13.14 35.55 -16.39
N ARG A 265 14.16 35.12 -17.13
CA ARG A 265 14.11 34.93 -18.58
C ARG A 265 13.24 33.73 -19.00
N SER A 266 13.29 32.64 -18.24
CA SER A 266 12.41 31.48 -18.47
C SER A 266 10.96 31.80 -18.13
N GLY A 267 10.72 32.62 -17.12
CA GLY A 267 9.38 32.96 -16.65
C GLY A 267 8.51 33.72 -17.67
N GLU A 268 9.08 34.65 -18.44
CA GLU A 268 8.31 35.42 -19.45
C GLU A 268 7.78 34.55 -20.60
N ALA A 269 8.59 33.59 -21.07
CA ALA A 269 8.19 32.65 -22.12
C ALA A 269 7.19 31.59 -21.61
N GLU A 270 7.32 31.20 -20.35
CA GLU A 270 6.40 30.27 -19.67
C GLU A 270 5.06 30.92 -19.36
N ASP A 271 5.00 32.21 -19.04
CA ASP A 271 3.74 32.91 -18.76
C ASP A 271 2.82 32.96 -19.98
N GLU A 272 3.40 33.14 -21.18
CA GLU A 272 2.65 33.06 -22.43
C GLU A 272 2.14 31.62 -22.70
N ALA A 273 2.94 30.60 -22.36
CA ALA A 273 2.55 29.20 -22.50
C ALA A 273 1.47 28.79 -21.47
N LEU A 274 1.60 29.21 -20.22
CA LEU A 274 0.63 29.03 -19.14
C LEU A 274 -0.70 29.70 -19.46
N ALA A 275 -0.67 30.93 -19.97
CA ALA A 275 -1.89 31.62 -20.42
C ALA A 275 -2.63 30.81 -21.51
N LYS A 276 -1.89 30.28 -22.50
CA LYS A 276 -2.46 29.41 -23.54
C LYS A 276 -3.03 28.09 -23.00
N ILE A 277 -2.41 27.49 -21.98
CA ILE A 277 -2.91 26.27 -21.33
C ILE A 277 -4.18 26.59 -20.53
N ALA A 278 -4.18 27.69 -19.77
CA ALA A 278 -5.33 28.15 -18.99
C ALA A 278 -6.56 28.43 -19.88
N ASP A 279 -6.35 29.07 -21.03
CA ASP A 279 -7.41 29.32 -22.02
C ASP A 279 -8.01 28.01 -22.56
N LYS A 280 -7.16 27.06 -22.96
CA LYS A 280 -7.60 25.72 -23.43
C LYS A 280 -8.34 24.95 -22.35
N LEU A 281 -7.90 25.05 -21.09
CA LEU A 281 -8.54 24.39 -19.97
C LEU A 281 -9.92 25.00 -19.67
N ALA A 282 -10.04 26.33 -19.73
CA ALA A 282 -11.31 27.02 -19.58
C ALA A 282 -12.30 26.62 -20.68
N GLU A 283 -11.84 26.55 -21.93
CA GLU A 283 -12.63 26.07 -23.07
C GLU A 283 -13.10 24.62 -22.88
N ALA A 284 -12.19 23.71 -22.54
CA ALA A 284 -12.51 22.30 -22.34
C ALA A 284 -13.52 22.07 -21.18
N ARG A 285 -13.38 22.82 -20.09
CA ARG A 285 -14.34 22.81 -18.96
C ARG A 285 -15.70 23.36 -19.38
N ALA A 286 -15.73 24.42 -20.18
CA ALA A 286 -16.97 24.99 -20.69
C ALA A 286 -17.70 24.01 -21.63
N GLU A 287 -16.99 23.30 -22.50
CA GLU A 287 -17.56 22.24 -23.35
C GLU A 287 -18.14 21.09 -22.53
N LEU A 288 -17.40 20.59 -21.53
CA LEU A 288 -17.88 19.52 -20.64
C LEU A 288 -19.12 19.96 -19.86
N ALA A 289 -19.17 21.21 -19.38
CA ALA A 289 -20.33 21.78 -18.72
C ALA A 289 -21.55 21.87 -19.66
N LYS A 290 -21.35 22.31 -20.91
CA LYS A 290 -22.41 22.35 -21.95
C LYS A 290 -22.94 20.95 -22.26
N LEU A 291 -22.07 19.96 -22.43
CA LEU A 291 -22.47 18.57 -22.67
C LEU A 291 -23.32 18.02 -21.52
N ARG A 292 -22.89 18.24 -20.27
CA ARG A 292 -23.65 17.82 -19.08
C ARG A 292 -25.00 18.54 -18.96
N ALA A 293 -25.07 19.82 -19.32
CA ALA A 293 -26.33 20.57 -19.36
C ALA A 293 -27.28 20.02 -20.44
N ALA A 294 -26.77 19.69 -21.64
CA ALA A 294 -27.56 19.12 -22.72
C ALA A 294 -28.17 17.76 -22.32
N LEU A 295 -27.38 16.87 -21.70
CA LEU A 295 -27.86 15.60 -21.15
C LEU A 295 -28.94 15.80 -20.07
N LYS A 296 -28.73 16.76 -19.16
CA LYS A 296 -29.70 17.07 -18.09
C LYS A 296 -31.02 17.61 -18.63
N SER A 297 -30.98 18.41 -19.70
CA SER A 297 -32.17 18.98 -20.34
C SER A 297 -32.90 18.02 -21.29
N GLY A 298 -32.33 16.83 -21.55
CA GLY A 298 -32.86 15.89 -22.55
C GLY A 298 -32.63 16.31 -24.01
N ALA A 299 -31.88 17.39 -24.25
CA ALA A 299 -31.50 17.83 -25.60
C ALA A 299 -30.48 16.90 -26.28
N MET A 300 -29.93 15.93 -25.55
CA MET A 300 -28.98 14.92 -26.03
C MET A 300 -29.30 13.56 -25.40
N SER A 301 -29.17 12.50 -26.19
CA SER A 301 -29.32 11.11 -25.72
C SER A 301 -28.20 10.68 -24.79
N VAL A 302 -28.53 9.83 -23.82
CA VAL A 302 -27.60 9.29 -22.83
C VAL A 302 -26.52 8.44 -23.51
N GLU A 303 -26.88 7.69 -24.56
CA GLU A 303 -25.97 6.87 -25.36
C GLU A 303 -24.88 7.72 -26.00
N THR A 304 -25.23 8.90 -26.52
CA THR A 304 -24.27 9.85 -27.10
C THR A 304 -23.39 10.47 -26.02
N GLY A 305 -23.95 10.79 -24.86
CA GLY A 305 -23.19 11.25 -23.70
C GLY A 305 -22.12 10.24 -23.26
N MET A 306 -22.47 8.95 -23.20
CA MET A 306 -21.53 7.88 -22.82
C MET A 306 -20.34 7.73 -23.78
N ILE A 307 -20.53 8.08 -25.07
CA ILE A 307 -19.46 8.03 -26.08
C ILE A 307 -18.54 9.25 -25.98
N VAL A 308 -19.11 10.44 -25.78
CA VAL A 308 -18.37 11.72 -25.89
C VAL A 308 -17.77 12.20 -24.56
N GLU A 309 -18.45 11.98 -23.43
CA GLU A 309 -18.00 12.49 -22.11
C GLU A 309 -16.60 12.00 -21.71
N PRO A 310 -16.24 10.70 -21.89
CA PRO A 310 -14.92 10.22 -21.48
C PRO A 310 -13.76 10.96 -22.17
N GLY A 311 -13.90 11.27 -23.46
CA GLY A 311 -12.86 12.00 -24.21
C GLY A 311 -12.67 13.44 -23.73
N LEU A 312 -13.76 14.12 -23.37
CA LEU A 312 -13.68 15.48 -22.80
C LEU A 312 -13.11 15.48 -21.38
N VAL A 313 -13.48 14.49 -20.56
CA VAL A 313 -12.92 14.32 -19.22
C VAL A 313 -11.41 14.07 -19.29
N GLU A 314 -10.96 13.19 -20.19
CA GLU A 314 -9.54 12.92 -20.36
C GLU A 314 -8.79 14.16 -20.88
N ARG A 315 -9.39 14.93 -21.79
CA ARG A 315 -8.79 16.20 -22.25
C ARG A 315 -8.65 17.23 -21.13
N VAL A 316 -9.66 17.37 -20.28
CA VAL A 316 -9.58 18.26 -19.10
C VAL A 316 -8.48 17.77 -18.15
N LYS A 317 -8.41 16.47 -17.88
CA LYS A 317 -7.37 15.88 -17.02
C LYS A 317 -5.96 16.12 -17.56
N ASN A 318 -5.76 15.96 -18.87
CA ASN A 318 -4.46 16.21 -19.51
C ASN A 318 -4.08 17.69 -19.44
N LEU A 319 -5.02 18.60 -19.71
CA LEU A 319 -4.76 20.05 -19.60
C LEU A 319 -4.51 20.50 -18.16
N GLU A 320 -5.19 19.90 -17.16
CA GLU A 320 -4.90 20.13 -15.74
C GLU A 320 -3.52 19.60 -15.32
N GLN A 321 -3.03 18.55 -15.99
CA GLN A 321 -1.68 18.04 -15.78
C GLN A 321 -0.64 18.95 -16.46
N ASP A 322 -0.88 19.36 -17.71
CA ASP A 322 -0.05 20.30 -18.45
C ASP A 322 0.07 21.65 -17.73
N GLU A 323 -1.02 22.14 -17.14
CA GLU A 323 -1.04 23.38 -16.32
C GLU A 323 -0.14 23.23 -15.09
N LYS A 324 -0.21 22.10 -14.38
CA LYS A 324 0.66 21.81 -13.23
C LYS A 324 2.13 21.67 -13.63
N ASP A 325 2.39 20.97 -14.73
CA ASP A 325 3.74 20.74 -15.22
C ASP A 325 4.39 22.06 -15.68
N ALA A 326 3.62 22.95 -16.33
CA ALA A 326 4.05 24.29 -16.70
C ALA A 326 4.18 25.25 -15.50
N THR A 327 3.51 24.97 -14.38
CA THR A 327 3.60 25.75 -13.12
C THR A 327 4.89 25.45 -12.33
N THR A 328 5.63 24.40 -12.67
CA THR A 328 6.81 23.89 -11.94
C THR A 328 7.94 24.91 -11.71
N PRO A 329 8.16 25.92 -12.58
CA PRO A 329 9.12 27.02 -12.30
C PRO A 329 8.51 28.23 -11.56
N SER A 330 7.17 28.33 -11.45
CA SER A 330 6.49 29.48 -10.82
C SER A 330 6.65 29.52 -9.30
N VAL A 331 6.81 28.35 -8.64
CA VAL A 331 6.94 28.24 -7.17
C VAL A 331 8.25 28.86 -6.67
N LEU A 332 9.27 28.96 -7.54
CA LEU A 332 10.55 29.56 -7.21
C LEU A 332 10.50 31.10 -7.27
N ARG A 333 9.59 31.69 -8.05
CA ARG A 333 9.56 33.14 -8.31
C ARG A 333 9.45 34.02 -7.07
N PRO A 334 8.63 33.70 -6.05
CA PRO A 334 8.54 34.51 -4.83
C PRO A 334 9.83 34.55 -4.02
N LEU A 335 10.75 33.60 -4.24
CA LEU A 335 11.96 33.41 -3.44
C LEU A 335 13.24 33.86 -4.15
N VAL A 336 13.14 34.34 -5.39
CA VAL A 336 14.30 34.58 -6.26
C VAL A 336 14.61 36.07 -6.37
N GLY A 337 15.90 36.42 -6.29
CA GLY A 337 16.37 37.81 -6.38
C GLY A 337 16.08 38.65 -5.13
N LEU A 338 15.83 37.99 -4.00
CA LEU A 338 15.65 38.61 -2.69
C LEU A 338 16.97 38.82 -1.93
N GLY A 339 18.09 38.30 -2.44
CA GLY A 339 19.40 38.39 -1.80
C GLY A 339 19.37 37.82 -0.39
N GLU A 340 19.86 38.56 0.60
CA GLU A 340 19.86 38.17 2.02
C GLU A 340 18.46 37.87 2.58
N ARG A 341 17.40 38.46 2.00
CA ARG A 341 16.00 38.22 2.42
C ARG A 341 15.44 36.87 1.95
N THR A 342 16.19 36.11 1.15
CA THR A 342 15.76 34.78 0.65
C THR A 342 15.54 33.80 1.80
N PHE A 343 16.36 33.87 2.86
CA PHE A 343 16.22 33.00 4.02
C PHE A 343 14.95 33.31 4.82
N GLU A 344 14.67 34.59 5.09
CA GLU A 344 13.44 35.02 5.77
C GLU A 344 12.19 34.63 4.97
N ALA A 345 12.20 34.88 3.66
CA ALA A 345 11.10 34.51 2.77
C ALA A 345 10.91 32.99 2.69
N TRP A 346 12.00 32.21 2.71
CA TRP A 346 11.92 30.76 2.84
C TRP A 346 11.23 30.39 4.14
N GLU A 347 11.66 30.92 5.29
CA GLU A 347 11.08 30.55 6.58
C GLU A 347 9.57 30.77 6.67
N ASP A 348 9.08 31.89 6.14
CA ASP A 348 7.66 32.23 6.09
C ASP A 348 6.85 31.43 5.03
N THR A 349 7.52 30.73 4.12
CA THR A 349 6.86 29.95 3.08
C THR A 349 6.16 28.72 3.68
N PRO A 350 4.86 28.49 3.37
CA PRO A 350 4.16 27.30 3.81
C PRO A 350 4.87 26.01 3.39
N ILE A 351 4.82 24.98 4.23
CA ILE A 351 5.54 23.71 4.01
C ILE A 351 5.21 23.05 2.66
N GLU A 352 4.01 23.26 2.12
CA GLU A 352 3.60 22.74 0.82
C GLU A 352 4.42 23.38 -0.31
N ALA A 353 4.56 24.71 -0.30
CA ALA A 353 5.38 25.43 -1.26
C ALA A 353 6.87 25.13 -1.06
N LYS A 354 7.39 25.04 0.18
CA LYS A 354 8.78 24.59 0.43
C LYS A 354 9.06 23.22 -0.20
N ARG A 355 8.09 22.31 -0.15
CA ARG A 355 8.21 20.98 -0.73
C ARG A 355 8.16 20.98 -2.25
N ASP A 356 7.33 21.83 -2.83
CA ASP A 356 7.28 21.98 -4.28
C ASP A 356 8.62 22.52 -4.79
N VAL A 357 9.19 23.53 -4.12
CA VAL A 357 10.57 24.00 -4.37
C VAL A 357 11.59 22.87 -4.23
N ALA A 358 11.56 22.11 -3.13
CA ALA A 358 12.50 21.01 -2.93
C ALA A 358 12.38 19.91 -3.99
N ARG A 359 11.16 19.60 -4.47
CA ARG A 359 10.95 18.64 -5.57
C ARG A 359 11.51 19.18 -6.89
N THR A 360 11.33 20.46 -7.17
CA THR A 360 11.84 21.10 -8.38
C THR A 360 13.37 21.13 -8.38
N LEU A 361 14.00 21.43 -7.24
CA LEU A 361 15.44 21.63 -7.19
C LEU A 361 16.26 20.33 -7.02
N PHE A 362 15.77 19.36 -6.23
CA PHE A 362 16.47 18.08 -6.03
C PHE A 362 16.20 17.05 -7.14
N VAL A 363 16.28 17.50 -8.38
CA VAL A 363 16.29 16.68 -9.59
C VAL A 363 17.72 16.57 -10.14
N PRO A 364 18.06 15.49 -10.88
CA PRO A 364 19.40 15.26 -11.42
C PRO A 364 20.03 16.46 -12.15
N GLU A 365 19.21 17.29 -12.80
CA GLU A 365 19.60 18.38 -13.68
C GLU A 365 19.96 19.68 -12.95
N ILE A 366 19.43 19.90 -11.74
CA ILE A 366 19.58 21.16 -11.00
C ILE A 366 20.55 20.98 -9.82
N LEU A 367 20.07 20.54 -8.66
CA LEU A 367 20.90 20.27 -7.49
C LEU A 367 21.43 18.83 -7.47
N GLY A 368 20.82 17.93 -8.24
CA GLY A 368 21.03 16.49 -8.15
C GLY A 368 20.02 15.84 -7.21
N GLU A 369 19.77 14.54 -7.38
CA GLU A 369 18.89 13.80 -6.49
C GLU A 369 19.51 13.70 -5.09
N LEU A 370 18.78 14.15 -4.07
CA LEU A 370 19.21 14.02 -2.68
C LEU A 370 19.20 12.54 -2.25
N ARG A 371 20.39 11.99 -2.00
CA ARG A 371 20.64 10.61 -1.60
C ARG A 371 21.19 10.55 -0.16
N LEU A 372 20.63 9.66 0.66
CA LEU A 372 21.09 9.38 2.01
C LEU A 372 21.80 8.03 2.10
N LYS A 373 23.05 8.05 2.56
CA LYS A 373 23.87 6.87 2.85
C LYS A 373 23.58 6.30 4.25
N PRO A 374 23.83 4.99 4.46
CA PRO A 374 23.81 4.39 5.78
C PRO A 374 24.73 5.12 6.75
N ASN A 375 24.46 4.98 8.04
CA ASN A 375 25.36 5.53 9.05
C ASN A 375 26.68 4.73 9.01
N PRO A 376 27.84 5.37 8.74
CA PRO A 376 29.11 4.67 8.64
C PRO A 376 29.56 4.06 9.97
N VAL A 377 29.13 4.63 11.11
CA VAL A 377 29.51 4.18 12.44
C VAL A 377 28.28 3.70 13.21
N ARG A 378 28.34 2.46 13.74
CA ARG A 378 27.24 1.92 14.55
C ARG A 378 27.14 2.67 15.88
N TYR A 379 25.91 2.97 16.29
CA TYR A 379 25.56 3.58 17.59
C TYR A 379 26.12 4.99 17.86
N GLN A 380 26.75 5.63 16.88
CA GLN A 380 27.16 7.03 16.94
C GLN A 380 26.37 7.85 15.94
N VAL A 381 26.15 9.13 16.22
CA VAL A 381 25.55 10.05 15.25
C VAL A 381 26.68 10.58 14.37
N ALA A 382 26.75 10.12 13.13
CA ALA A 382 27.64 10.73 12.14
C ALA A 382 27.03 12.04 11.60
N PRO A 383 27.86 13.04 11.24
CA PRO A 383 27.42 14.30 10.64
C PRO A 383 26.55 14.10 9.39
N VAL A 384 25.69 15.07 9.07
CA VAL A 384 24.79 14.95 7.91
C VAL A 384 25.56 15.04 6.59
N GLU A 385 26.62 15.83 6.56
CA GLU A 385 27.49 16.10 5.42
C GLU A 385 28.20 14.83 4.93
N ASP A 386 28.59 13.95 5.86
CA ASP A 386 29.24 12.68 5.53
C ASP A 386 28.27 11.64 4.97
N ARG A 387 26.97 11.90 5.10
CA ARG A 387 25.90 10.93 4.83
C ARG A 387 24.99 11.34 3.68
N VAL A 388 24.96 12.61 3.33
CA VAL A 388 24.12 13.13 2.25
C VAL A 388 24.97 13.37 1.01
N THR A 389 24.46 12.95 -0.13
CA THR A 389 25.08 13.22 -1.44
C THR A 389 24.02 13.59 -2.45
N THR A 390 24.33 14.51 -3.36
CA THR A 390 23.47 14.83 -4.50
C THR A 390 24.00 14.14 -5.75
N ARG A 391 23.20 13.26 -6.35
CA ARG A 391 23.58 12.58 -7.60
C ARG A 391 23.10 13.41 -8.80
N LYS A 392 24.03 14.01 -9.53
CA LYS A 392 23.74 14.70 -10.80
C LYS A 392 23.83 13.74 -11.98
N VAL A 393 23.24 14.13 -13.12
CA VAL A 393 23.57 13.51 -14.41
C VAL A 393 24.98 13.97 -14.79
N ASP A 394 25.84 13.04 -15.19
CA ASP A 394 27.07 13.40 -15.89
C ASP A 394 26.64 13.93 -17.28
N VAL A 395 26.70 15.25 -17.47
CA VAL A 395 26.41 15.91 -18.75
C VAL A 395 27.66 15.94 -19.61
#